data_AF-A0A945T4T8-F1
#
_entry.id   AF-A0A945T4T8-F1
#
_cell.length_a   1.000
_cell.length_b   1.000
_cell.length_c   1.000
_cell.angle_alpha   90.00
_cell.angle_beta   90.00
_cell.angle_gamma   90.00
#
_symmetry.space_group_name_H-M   'P 1'
#
loop_
_entity.id
_entity.type
_entity.pdbx_description
1 polymer ?
#
loop_
_entity_poly.entity_id
_entity_poly.type
_entity_poly.pdbx_seq_one_letter_code
_entity_poly.pdbx_strand_id
1 'polypeptide(L)' 'METTELSLQDRRVLNEFQHHFPLSSAPYAELAERLGSSEEEVIGQIKRLKKAGLISRVGAVI' A
#
# COMPACT_ATOMS: atom_id res chain seq x y z
N MET A 1 8.32 -18.95 -8.92
CA MET A 1 8.20 -17.60 -9.50
C MET A 1 6.71 -17.30 -9.59
N GLU A 2 6.12 -16.76 -8.53
CA GLU A 2 4.71 -16.33 -8.53
C GLU A 2 4.66 -14.90 -9.06
N THR A 3 4.29 -14.76 -10.33
CA THR A 3 3.92 -13.47 -10.92
C THR A 3 2.65 -13.01 -10.22
N THR A 4 2.80 -12.20 -9.18
CA THR A 4 1.66 -11.58 -8.51
C THR A 4 1.09 -10.55 -9.48
N GLU A 5 -0.06 -10.88 -10.10
CA GLU A 5 -0.85 -9.92 -10.87
C GLU A 5 -1.30 -8.81 -9.93
N LEU A 6 -0.62 -7.67 -10.00
CA LEU A 6 -0.98 -6.45 -9.30
C LEU A 6 -2.30 -5.91 -9.89
N SER A 7 -3.38 -5.96 -9.11
CA SER A 7 -4.63 -5.32 -9.50
C SER A 7 -4.45 -3.80 -9.60
N LEU A 8 -5.34 -3.13 -10.32
CA LEU A 8 -5.37 -1.66 -10.38
C LEU A 8 -5.47 -1.03 -8.98
N GLN A 9 -6.15 -1.71 -8.06
CA GLN A 9 -6.28 -1.27 -6.66
C GLN A 9 -4.97 -1.44 -5.88
N ASP A 10 -4.23 -2.54 -6.09
CA ASP A 10 -2.88 -2.70 -5.52
C ASP A 10 -1.95 -1.59 -5.98
N ARG A 11 -1.99 -1.26 -7.27
CA ARG A 11 -1.17 -0.17 -7.83
C ARG A 11 -1.54 1.17 -7.23
N ARG A 12 -2.83 1.47 -7.02
CA ARG A 12 -3.27 2.70 -6.35
C ARG A 12 -2.79 2.77 -4.91
N VAL A 13 -2.97 1.69 -4.14
CA VAL A 13 -2.49 1.60 -2.75
C VAL A 13 -0.98 1.84 -2.71
N LEU A 14 -0.22 1.16 -3.57
CA LEU A 14 1.23 1.32 -3.69
C LEU A 14 1.64 2.74 -4.07
N ASN A 15 0.92 3.39 -4.97
CA ASN A 15 1.23 4.73 -5.45
C ASN A 15 0.97 5.77 -4.35
N GLU A 16 -0.20 5.71 -3.72
CA GLU A 16 -0.54 6.57 -2.57
C GLU A 16 0.40 6.33 -1.40
N PHE A 17 0.75 5.08 -1.13
CA PHE A 17 1.69 4.73 -0.07
C PHE A 17 3.13 5.20 -0.37
N GLN A 18 3.54 5.32 -1.64
CA GLN A 18 4.87 5.81 -2.02
C GLN A 18 4.95 7.34 -2.11
N HIS A 19 3.91 8.00 -2.64
CA HIS A 19 3.93 9.43 -2.93
C HIS A 19 3.22 10.28 -1.87
N HIS A 20 2.19 9.75 -1.22
CA HIS A 20 1.29 10.49 -0.34
C HIS A 20 1.13 9.82 1.02
N PHE A 21 2.18 9.17 1.54
CA PHE A 21 2.09 8.50 2.83
C PHE A 21 1.78 9.54 3.93
N PRO A 22 0.58 9.48 4.56
CA PRO A 22 0.18 10.48 5.52
C PRO A 22 1.00 10.32 6.80
N LEU A 23 1.53 11.42 7.33
CA LEU A 23 2.24 11.44 8.62
C LEU A 23 1.25 11.73 9.76
N SER A 24 0.17 10.93 9.83
CA SER A 24 -0.87 11.05 10.86
C SER A 24 -0.75 9.92 11.89
N SER A 25 -1.54 10.00 12.97
CA SER A 25 -1.61 8.95 13.99
C SER A 25 -2.12 7.60 13.47
N ALA A 26 -2.88 7.60 12.37
CA ALA A 26 -3.43 6.40 11.74
C ALA A 26 -3.28 6.48 10.21
N PRO A 27 -2.05 6.26 9.70
CA PRO A 27 -1.76 6.51 8.30
C PRO A 27 -2.47 5.53 7.35
N TYR A 28 -2.65 4.28 7.79
CA TYR A 28 -3.35 3.26 7.00
C TYR A 28 -4.85 3.54 6.92
N ALA A 29 -5.49 3.97 8.01
CA ALA A 29 -6.88 4.42 8.03
C ALA A 29 -7.10 5.59 7.07
N GLU A 30 -6.25 6.63 7.12
CA GLU A 30 -6.38 7.78 6.23
C GLU A 30 -6.14 7.40 4.76
N LEU A 31 -5.17 6.53 4.50
CA LEU A 31 -4.93 6.00 3.15
C LEU A 31 -6.16 5.24 2.65
N ALA A 32 -6.77 4.42 3.51
CA ALA A 32 -7.95 3.64 3.19
C ALA A 32 -9.14 4.54 2.87
N GLU A 33 -9.39 5.58 3.67
CA GLU A 33 -10.42 6.58 3.37
C GLU A 33 -10.18 7.28 2.02
N ARG A 34 -8.94 7.68 1.72
CA ARG A 34 -8.59 8.30 0.42
C ARG A 34 -8.78 7.35 -0.76
N LEU A 35 -8.48 6.07 -0.56
CA LEU A 35 -8.63 5.02 -1.56
C LEU A 35 -10.09 4.52 -1.67
N GLY A 36 -10.99 4.96 -0.79
CA GLY A 36 -12.36 4.45 -0.68
C GLY A 36 -12.39 2.95 -0.32
N SER A 37 -11.41 2.48 0.44
CA SER A 37 -11.25 1.10 0.89
C SER A 37 -11.24 1.04 2.42
N SER A 38 -11.33 -0.17 2.99
CA SER A 38 -11.19 -0.36 4.44
C SER A 38 -9.71 -0.49 4.83
N GLU A 39 -9.36 -0.04 6.04
CA GLU A 39 -7.98 -0.15 6.56
C GLU A 39 -7.46 -1.60 6.50
N GLU A 40 -8.31 -2.55 6.86
CA GLU A 40 -8.03 -3.99 6.83
C GLU A 40 -7.73 -4.52 5.43
N GLU A 41 -8.43 -4.03 4.40
CA GLU A 41 -8.16 -4.34 3.00
C GLU A 41 -6.79 -3.79 2.58
N VAL A 42 -6.50 -2.53 2.92
CA VAL A 42 -5.20 -1.89 2.61
C VAL A 42 -4.05 -2.62 3.30
N ILE A 43 -4.19 -2.95 4.59
CA ILE A 43 -3.19 -3.71 5.34
C ILE A 43 -3.01 -5.12 4.75
N GLY A 44 -4.11 -5.77 4.35
CA GLY A 44 -4.09 -7.06 3.68
C GLY A 44 -3.33 -7.02 2.35
N GLN A 45 -3.61 -6.03 1.51
CA GLN A 45 -2.91 -5.75 0.26
C GLN A 45 -1.41 -5.54 0.51
N ILE A 46 -1.04 -4.63 1.41
CA ILE A 46 0.36 -4.32 1.72
C ILE A 46 1.09 -5.56 2.25
N LYS A 47 0.46 -6.38 3.12
CA LYS A 47 1.03 -7.65 3.58
C LYS A 47 1.27 -8.63 2.43
N ARG A 48 0.31 -8.79 1.52
CA ARG A 48 0.45 -9.64 0.32
C ARG A 48 1.60 -9.17 -0.55
N LEU A 49 1.66 -7.87 -0.84
CA LEU A 49 2.69 -7.24 -1.67
C LEU A 49 4.09 -7.33 -1.04
N LYS A 50 4.19 -7.17 0.28
CA LYS A 50 5.43 -7.38 1.03
C LYS A 50 5.87 -8.84 0.97
N LYS A 51 4.95 -9.79 1.12
CA LYS A 51 5.22 -11.23 1.01
C LYS A 51 5.63 -11.63 -0.40
N ALA A 52 5.08 -10.98 -1.41
CA ALA A 52 5.42 -11.15 -2.82
C ALA A 52 6.77 -10.54 -3.22
N GLY A 53 7.43 -9.81 -2.31
CA GLY A 53 8.70 -9.12 -2.59
C GLY A 53 8.56 -7.90 -3.52
N LEU A 54 7.33 -7.44 -3.77
CA LEU A 54 7.05 -6.27 -4.60
C LEU A 54 7.34 -4.95 -3.85
N ILE A 55 7.32 -4.99 -2.52
CA ILE A 55 7.70 -3.87 -1.66
C ILE A 55 9.12 -4.12 -1.13
N SER A 56 10.13 -3.58 -1.81
CA SER A 56 11.55 -3.76 -1.42
C SER A 56 11.95 -2.95 -0.18
N ARG A 57 11.46 -1.72 -0.03
CA ARG A 57 11.71 -0.85 1.13
C ARG A 57 10.70 0.29 1.17
N VAL A 58 10.19 0.59 2.36
CA VAL A 58 9.41 1.79 2.62
C VAL A 58 10.35 2.79 3.28
N GLY A 59 10.64 3.90 2.60
CA GLY A 59 11.50 4.95 3.10
C GLY A 59 11.61 6.06 2.07
N ALA A 60 11.74 7.30 2.52
CA ALA A 60 11.97 8.44 1.67
C ALA A 60 13.17 8.15 0.75
N VAL A 61 12.93 8.19 -0.56
CA VAL A 61 14.01 8.34 -1.53
C VAL A 61 14.40 9.81 -1.47
N ILE A 62 15.52 10.10 -0.80
CA ILE A 62 16.16 11.43 -0.82
C ILE A 62 16.95 11.62 -2.11
#